data_AF-A0A3P6U8W7-F1
#
_entry.id   AF-A0A3P6U8W7-F1
#
_cell.length_a   1.000
_cell.length_b   1.000
_cell.length_c   1.000
_cell.angle_alpha   90.00
_cell.angle_beta   90.00
_cell.angle_gamma   90.00
#
_symmetry.space_group_name_H-M   'P 1'
#
loop_
_entity.id
_entity.type
_entity.pdbx_description
1 polymer ?
#
loop_
_entity_poly.entity_id
_entity_poly.type
_entity_poly.pdbx_seq_one_letter_code
_entity_poly.pdbx_strand_id
1 'polypeptide(L)'
;MQKSYVVVDTVAGIKREVAHNYRRHEKNLVLLPYHEELTCELDARFDHIKHGIVTAVLVNEQRPALRNFIFALKMYLSVYGFHFTREDHLQMIELLYFILVRKHQWHDIVTYAAKTLEDLANKCYFGYQDLTLDWEPLFDLYYGANYGKLMEEIEGKNLKNAVFLLKRFYRPSDTPKIWDRVRFDYRHIKDEFECTAAF
;
A
#
# COMPACT_ATOMS: atom_id res chain seq x y z
N MET A 1 -7.62 23.23 43.64
CA MET A 1 -6.98 22.62 42.46
C MET A 1 -6.36 23.73 41.63
N GLN A 2 -5.03 23.80 41.59
CA GLN A 2 -4.29 24.78 40.80
C GLN A 2 -4.30 24.29 39.35
N LYS A 3 -4.88 25.06 38.41
CA LYS A 3 -4.86 24.70 36.99
C LYS A 3 -3.44 24.90 36.47
N SER A 4 -2.72 23.82 36.17
CA SER A 4 -1.46 23.89 35.44
C SER A 4 -1.76 24.10 33.96
N TYR A 5 -1.34 25.23 33.40
CA TYR A 5 -1.42 25.48 31.97
C TYR A 5 -0.08 25.04 31.35
N VAL A 6 -0.14 24.11 30.41
CA VAL A 6 1.00 23.75 29.58
C VAL A 6 1.00 24.72 28.40
N VAL A 7 2.01 25.59 28.34
CA VAL A 7 2.21 26.50 27.21
C VAL A 7 2.89 25.70 26.11
N VAL A 8 2.17 25.47 25.02
CA VAL A 8 2.69 24.76 23.85
C VAL A 8 3.40 25.78 22.95
N ASP A 9 4.72 25.65 22.79
CA ASP A 9 5.45 26.41 21.78
C ASP A 9 5.19 25.82 20.39
N THR A 10 4.07 26.23 19.81
CA THR A 10 3.63 25.79 18.48
C THR A 10 4.62 26.15 17.38
N VAL A 11 5.40 27.22 17.55
CA VAL A 11 6.39 27.66 16.54
C VAL A 11 7.60 26.71 16.54
N ALA A 12 8.05 26.28 17.71
CA ALA A 12 9.13 25.29 17.83
C ALA A 12 8.71 23.90 17.30
N GLY A 13 7.48 23.47 17.58
CA GLY A 13 6.93 22.20 17.08
C GLY A 13 6.81 22.17 15.55
N ILE A 14 6.26 23.23 14.95
CA ILE A 14 6.14 23.36 13.49
C ILE A 14 7.51 23.34 12.82
N LYS A 15 8.52 24.04 13.38
CA LYS A 15 9.88 24.04 12.82
C LYS A 15 10.50 22.64 12.81
N ARG A 16 10.26 21.82 13.84
CA ARG A 16 10.76 20.45 13.91
C ARG A 16 10.06 19.50 12.93
N GLU A 17 8.75 19.60 12.78
CA GLU A 17 8.04 18.81 11.76
C GLU A 17 8.48 19.16 10.34
N VAL A 18 8.72 20.44 10.07
CA VAL A 18 9.29 20.87 8.78
C VAL A 18 10.68 20.29 8.58
N ALA A 19 11.51 20.20 9.62
CA ALA A 19 12.84 19.60 9.54
C ALA A 19 12.82 18.09 9.26
N HIS A 20 11.79 17.37 9.75
CA HIS A 20 11.61 15.94 9.47
C HIS A 20 11.18 15.62 8.03
N ASN A 21 10.81 16.63 7.22
CA ASN A 21 10.39 16.44 5.82
C ASN A 21 9.19 15.49 5.62
N TYR A 22 8.31 15.34 6.64
CA TYR A 22 7.09 14.57 6.52
C TYR A 22 6.13 15.22 5.52
N ARG A 23 5.94 14.61 4.34
CA ARG A 23 5.19 15.24 3.23
C ARG A 23 3.71 15.47 3.54
N ARG A 24 3.06 14.62 4.36
CA ARG A 24 1.60 14.65 4.63
C ARG A 24 1.22 14.11 6.02
N HIS A 25 1.72 14.74 7.07
CA HIS A 25 1.27 14.47 8.45
C HIS A 25 -0.02 15.25 8.77
N GLU A 26 -0.80 14.76 9.74
CA GLU A 26 -1.95 15.52 10.24
C GLU A 26 -1.49 16.72 11.06
N LYS A 27 -1.67 17.93 10.50
CA LYS A 27 -1.23 19.21 11.09
C LYS A 27 -1.81 19.49 12.48
N ASN A 28 -2.86 18.76 12.88
CA ASN A 28 -3.51 18.91 14.17
C ASN A 28 -2.66 18.35 15.33
N LEU A 29 -1.75 17.40 15.06
CA LEU A 29 -0.97 16.72 16.10
C LEU A 29 0.05 17.67 16.76
N VAL A 30 0.57 18.65 16.02
CA VAL A 30 1.50 19.69 16.54
C VAL A 30 0.86 20.59 17.59
N LEU A 31 -0.47 20.69 17.58
CA LEU A 31 -1.20 21.53 18.52
C LEU A 31 -1.37 20.86 19.88
N LEU A 32 -0.99 19.59 20.01
CA LEU A 32 -1.12 18.85 21.26
C LEU A 32 -0.01 19.25 22.25
N PRO A 33 -0.34 19.40 23.54
CA PRO A 33 0.66 19.73 24.57
C PRO A 33 1.81 18.72 24.71
N TYR A 34 1.58 17.47 24.29
CA TYR A 34 2.52 16.36 24.36
C TYR A 34 3.04 15.95 22.96
N HIS A 35 3.08 16.88 21.99
CA HIS A 35 3.45 16.54 20.61
C HIS A 35 4.85 15.89 20.52
N GLU A 36 5.82 16.31 21.33
CA GLU A 36 7.19 15.78 21.28
C GLU A 36 7.25 14.31 21.70
N GLU A 37 6.54 13.98 22.78
CA GLU A 37 6.42 12.60 23.25
C GLU A 37 5.68 11.75 22.21
N LEU A 38 4.60 12.31 21.64
CA LEU A 38 3.83 11.65 20.60
C LEU A 38 4.67 11.37 19.35
N THR A 39 5.45 12.33 18.85
CA THR A 39 6.33 12.14 17.68
C THR A 39 7.31 10.99 17.92
N CYS A 40 7.97 10.95 19.08
CA CYS A 40 8.89 9.86 19.44
C CYS A 40 8.17 8.49 19.50
N GLU A 41 6.97 8.44 20.08
CA GLU A 41 6.16 7.21 20.12
C GLU A 41 5.71 6.77 18.73
N LEU A 42 5.35 7.70 17.85
CA LEU A 42 4.92 7.41 16.49
C LEU A 42 6.04 6.86 15.63
N ASP A 43 7.26 7.40 15.77
CA ASP A 43 8.44 6.92 15.08
C ASP A 43 8.80 5.50 15.56
N ALA A 44 8.84 5.28 16.87
CA ALA A 44 9.08 3.96 17.45
C ALA A 44 8.02 2.93 17.03
N ARG A 45 6.75 3.34 16.96
CA ARG A 45 5.65 2.47 16.52
C ARG A 45 5.75 2.14 15.04
N PHE A 46 6.12 3.09 14.20
CA PHE A 46 6.32 2.86 12.77
C PHE A 46 7.50 1.92 12.52
N ASP A 47 8.62 2.11 13.23
CA ASP A 47 9.78 1.21 13.19
C ASP A 47 9.40 -0.21 13.61
N HIS A 48 8.61 -0.37 14.69
CA HIS A 48 8.10 -1.67 15.10
C HIS A 48 7.25 -2.34 14.02
N ILE A 49 6.37 -1.59 13.34
CA ILE A 49 5.56 -2.11 12.23
C ILE A 49 6.45 -2.51 11.04
N LYS A 50 7.40 -1.66 10.65
CA LYS A 50 8.37 -1.95 9.57
C LYS A 50 9.13 -3.25 9.85
N HIS A 51 9.75 -3.37 11.02
CA HIS A 51 10.47 -4.57 11.42
C HIS A 51 9.57 -5.80 11.49
N GLY A 52 8.34 -5.64 11.98
CA GLY A 52 7.34 -6.70 12.04
C GLY A 52 6.97 -7.26 10.66
N ILE A 53 6.71 -6.38 9.67
CA ILE A 53 6.41 -6.81 8.29
C ILE A 53 7.61 -7.54 7.70
N VAL A 54 8.81 -6.96 7.78
CA VAL A 54 10.04 -7.56 7.22
C VAL A 54 10.32 -8.93 7.85
N THR A 55 10.25 -9.02 9.17
CA THR A 55 10.49 -10.29 9.90
C THR A 55 9.44 -11.34 9.51
N ALA A 56 8.16 -10.97 9.44
CA ALA A 56 7.11 -11.89 9.05
C ALA A 56 7.29 -12.39 7.60
N VAL A 57 7.76 -11.55 6.69
CA VAL A 57 8.09 -11.94 5.31
C VAL A 57 9.30 -12.90 5.29
N LEU A 58 10.37 -12.58 6.02
CA LEU A 58 11.60 -13.40 6.07
C LEU A 58 11.37 -14.78 6.69
N VAL A 59 10.61 -14.85 7.80
CA VAL A 59 10.25 -16.09 8.48
C VAL A 59 9.14 -16.85 7.73
N ASN A 60 8.54 -16.21 6.71
CA ASN A 60 7.40 -16.71 5.97
C ASN A 60 6.16 -16.97 6.85
N GLU A 61 6.00 -16.20 7.93
CA GLU A 61 4.86 -16.28 8.84
C GLU A 61 3.70 -15.41 8.33
N GLN A 62 2.92 -15.98 7.40
CA GLN A 62 1.78 -15.32 6.77
C GLN A 62 0.66 -15.00 7.76
N ARG A 63 0.27 -15.98 8.59
CA ARG A 63 -0.72 -15.82 9.67
C ARG A 63 -0.13 -16.34 10.98
N PRO A 64 -0.34 -15.64 12.11
CA PRO A 64 -1.03 -14.35 12.24
C PRO A 64 -0.14 -13.12 11.97
N ALA A 65 1.18 -13.25 11.96
CA ALA A 65 2.12 -12.12 12.00
C ALA A 65 1.95 -11.12 10.85
N LEU A 66 2.17 -11.54 9.59
CA LEU A 66 2.15 -10.62 8.44
C LEU A 66 0.82 -9.89 8.30
N ARG A 67 -0.30 -10.62 8.43
CA ARG A 67 -1.65 -10.04 8.39
C ARG A 67 -1.83 -8.95 9.46
N ASN A 68 -1.39 -9.22 10.69
CA ASN A 68 -1.56 -8.30 11.81
C ASN A 68 -0.70 -7.04 11.64
N PHE A 69 0.53 -7.16 11.14
CA PHE A 69 1.38 -6.00 10.89
C PHE A 69 0.88 -5.14 9.70
N ILE A 70 0.35 -5.75 8.63
CA ILE A 70 -0.29 -5.00 7.54
C ILE A 70 -1.54 -4.25 8.05
N PHE A 71 -2.33 -4.89 8.92
CA PHE A 71 -3.47 -4.25 9.56
C PHE A 71 -3.03 -3.10 10.50
N ALA A 72 -1.98 -3.32 11.29
CA ALA A 72 -1.41 -2.28 12.16
C ALA A 72 -0.92 -1.07 11.34
N LEU A 73 -0.30 -1.31 10.17
CA LEU A 73 0.09 -0.25 9.24
C LEU A 73 -1.13 0.52 8.71
N LYS A 74 -2.18 -0.18 8.29
CA LYS A 74 -3.43 0.46 7.84
C LYS A 74 -4.03 1.34 8.94
N MET A 75 -4.09 0.84 10.17
CA MET A 75 -4.59 1.61 11.31
C MET A 75 -3.70 2.82 11.62
N TYR A 76 -2.38 2.66 11.54
CA TYR A 76 -1.43 3.75 11.70
C TYR A 76 -1.68 4.87 10.69
N LEU A 77 -1.84 4.53 9.40
CA LEU A 77 -2.14 5.49 8.33
C LEU A 77 -3.48 6.20 8.52
N SER A 78 -4.48 5.49 9.04
CA SER A 78 -5.82 6.04 9.27
C SER A 78 -5.88 7.00 10.46
N VAL A 79 -5.04 6.81 11.48
CA VAL A 79 -5.09 7.58 12.74
C VAL A 79 -4.09 8.73 12.72
N TYR A 80 -2.87 8.50 12.23
CA TYR A 80 -1.77 9.45 12.32
C TYR A 80 -1.36 10.05 10.97
N GLY A 81 -1.89 9.52 9.86
CA GLY A 81 -1.51 9.94 8.52
C GLY A 81 -0.12 9.44 8.11
N PHE A 82 0.63 10.27 7.38
CA PHE A 82 1.92 9.90 6.76
C PHE A 82 3.08 10.53 7.54
N HIS A 83 3.32 10.03 8.74
CA HIS A 83 4.43 10.44 9.60
C HIS A 83 5.67 9.57 9.35
N PHE A 84 6.14 9.57 8.11
CA PHE A 84 7.39 8.90 7.69
C PHE A 84 8.04 9.63 6.51
N THR A 85 9.32 9.35 6.29
CA THR A 85 10.11 9.96 5.23
C THR A 85 9.61 9.54 3.84
N ARG A 86 10.03 10.27 2.80
CA ARG A 86 9.70 9.91 1.42
C ARG A 86 10.24 8.53 1.06
N GLU A 87 11.47 8.25 1.50
CA GLU A 87 12.19 7.02 1.22
C GLU A 87 11.47 5.82 1.87
N ASP A 88 11.09 5.95 3.14
CA ASP A 88 10.31 4.94 3.86
C ASP A 88 8.95 4.68 3.18
N HIS A 89 8.31 5.73 2.65
CA HIS A 89 7.07 5.59 1.91
C HIS A 89 7.25 4.75 0.65
N LEU A 90 8.24 5.08 -0.18
CA LEU A 90 8.50 4.37 -1.43
C LEU A 90 8.85 2.91 -1.17
N GLN A 91 9.71 2.65 -0.18
CA GLN A 91 10.07 1.29 0.24
C GLN A 91 8.86 0.52 0.77
N MET A 92 7.95 1.16 1.50
CA MET A 92 6.73 0.51 1.98
C MET A 92 5.78 0.14 0.84
N ILE A 93 5.65 1.01 -0.18
CA ILE A 93 4.85 0.71 -1.38
C ILE A 93 5.46 -0.48 -2.13
N GLU A 94 6.77 -0.46 -2.34
CA GLU A 94 7.50 -1.54 -3.01
C GLU A 94 7.38 -2.88 -2.27
N LEU A 95 7.58 -2.87 -0.94
CA LEU A 95 7.46 -4.05 -0.10
C LEU A 95 6.05 -4.65 -0.15
N LEU A 96 5.02 -3.82 -0.02
CA LEU A 96 3.64 -4.29 -0.09
C LEU A 96 3.25 -4.77 -1.50
N TYR A 97 3.80 -4.17 -2.55
CA TYR A 97 3.64 -4.66 -3.91
C TYR A 97 4.21 -6.08 -4.06
N PHE A 98 5.41 -6.35 -3.54
CA PHE A 98 5.98 -7.70 -3.55
C PHE A 98 5.17 -8.70 -2.72
N ILE A 99 4.65 -8.29 -1.57
CA ILE A 99 3.75 -9.12 -0.75
C ILE A 99 2.45 -9.46 -1.51
N LEU A 100 1.91 -8.50 -2.25
CA LEU A 100 0.67 -8.63 -3.03
C LEU A 100 0.83 -9.61 -4.20
N VAL A 101 1.93 -9.49 -4.93
CA VAL A 101 2.22 -10.25 -6.16
C VAL A 101 2.72 -11.67 -5.88
N ARG A 102 3.14 -11.96 -4.65
CA ARG A 102 3.67 -13.27 -4.27
C ARG A 102 2.69 -14.39 -4.61
N LYS A 103 3.18 -15.44 -5.30
CA LYS A 103 2.40 -16.64 -5.62
C LYS A 103 1.95 -17.37 -4.36
N HIS A 104 0.76 -17.99 -4.42
CA HIS A 104 0.16 -18.76 -3.31
C HIS A 104 -0.01 -17.96 -2.00
N GLN A 105 -0.28 -16.67 -2.13
CA GLN A 105 -0.60 -15.82 -0.99
C GLN A 105 -2.05 -16.04 -0.54
N TRP A 106 -2.29 -15.98 0.77
CA TRP A 106 -3.65 -16.05 1.32
C TRP A 106 -4.52 -14.87 0.87
N HIS A 107 -5.79 -15.13 0.55
CA HIS A 107 -6.75 -14.12 0.10
C HIS A 107 -6.87 -12.92 1.06
N ASP A 108 -6.83 -13.17 2.37
CA ASP A 108 -6.86 -12.11 3.38
C ASP A 108 -5.67 -11.17 3.23
N ILE A 109 -4.47 -11.71 3.10
CA ILE A 109 -3.23 -10.92 2.99
C ILE A 109 -3.26 -10.09 1.73
N VAL A 110 -3.69 -10.67 0.60
CA VAL A 110 -3.88 -9.97 -0.68
C VAL A 110 -4.86 -8.81 -0.50
N THR A 111 -6.01 -9.04 0.14
CA THR A 111 -7.04 -8.01 0.36
C THR A 111 -6.55 -6.89 1.27
N TYR A 112 -5.89 -7.22 2.38
CA TYR A 112 -5.33 -6.22 3.29
C TYR A 112 -4.20 -5.43 2.63
N ALA A 113 -3.28 -6.10 1.93
CA ALA A 113 -2.19 -5.45 1.21
C ALA A 113 -2.72 -4.50 0.13
N ALA A 114 -3.71 -4.92 -0.66
CA ALA A 114 -4.32 -4.08 -1.70
C ALA A 114 -4.97 -2.82 -1.12
N LYS A 115 -5.73 -2.96 -0.02
CA LYS A 115 -6.36 -1.81 0.68
C LYS A 115 -5.32 -0.88 1.31
N THR A 116 -4.26 -1.42 1.89
CA THR A 116 -3.18 -0.60 2.47
C THR A 116 -2.37 0.10 1.38
N LEU A 117 -2.14 -0.57 0.24
CA LEU A 117 -1.52 0.05 -0.95
C LEU A 117 -2.39 1.15 -1.54
N GLU A 118 -3.70 0.98 -1.56
CA GLU A 118 -4.64 2.03 -1.96
C GLU A 118 -4.48 3.26 -1.06
N ASP A 119 -4.49 3.09 0.26
CA ASP A 119 -4.31 4.18 1.22
C ASP A 119 -2.96 4.88 1.02
N LEU A 120 -1.89 4.10 0.84
CA LEU A 120 -0.53 4.63 0.62
C LEU A 120 -0.41 5.38 -0.70
N ALA A 121 -0.95 4.83 -1.78
CA ALA A 121 -0.79 5.40 -3.11
C ALA A 121 -1.76 6.57 -3.36
N ASN A 122 -3.01 6.51 -2.87
CA ASN A 122 -4.03 7.53 -3.15
C ASN A 122 -3.59 8.92 -2.66
N LYS A 123 -2.90 8.98 -1.52
CA LYS A 123 -2.41 10.23 -0.94
C LYS A 123 -1.00 10.62 -1.42
N CYS A 124 -0.50 10.05 -2.52
CA CYS A 124 0.84 10.34 -3.06
C CYS A 124 0.86 11.02 -4.42
N TYR A 125 1.89 11.84 -4.63
CA TYR A 125 2.28 12.38 -5.95
C TYR A 125 3.52 11.67 -6.52
N PHE A 126 3.78 10.42 -6.12
CA PHE A 126 4.85 9.63 -6.70
C PHE A 126 4.47 9.11 -8.07
N GLY A 127 5.45 8.96 -8.95
CA GLY A 127 5.28 8.36 -10.27
C GLY A 127 6.41 7.40 -10.61
N TYR A 128 6.47 7.00 -11.88
CA TYR A 128 7.47 6.07 -12.40
C TYR A 128 8.93 6.53 -12.21
N GLN A 129 9.16 7.83 -12.06
CA GLN A 129 10.50 8.39 -11.82
C GLN A 129 11.00 8.13 -10.40
N ASP A 130 10.09 7.99 -9.45
CA ASP A 130 10.42 7.73 -8.04
C ASP A 130 10.56 6.24 -7.77
N LEU A 131 9.66 5.43 -8.34
CA LEU A 131 9.60 3.99 -8.18
C LEU A 131 9.08 3.36 -9.47
N THR A 132 9.82 2.37 -9.98
CA THR A 132 9.38 1.56 -11.12
C THR A 132 8.86 0.23 -10.60
N LEU A 133 7.63 -0.13 -10.94
CA LEU A 133 7.05 -1.44 -10.63
C LEU A 133 6.74 -2.21 -11.91
N ASP A 134 6.86 -3.54 -11.85
CA ASP A 134 6.45 -4.41 -12.94
C ASP A 134 4.92 -4.49 -13.01
N TRP A 135 4.36 -4.49 -14.21
CA TRP A 135 2.90 -4.53 -14.39
C TRP A 135 2.37 -5.96 -14.57
N GLU A 136 3.19 -6.85 -15.14
CA GLU A 136 2.78 -8.20 -15.55
C GLU A 136 2.31 -9.07 -14.37
N PRO A 137 3.03 -9.14 -13.22
CA PRO A 137 2.59 -10.00 -12.13
C PRO A 137 1.29 -9.53 -11.48
N LEU A 138 1.08 -8.21 -11.43
CA LEU A 138 -0.16 -7.63 -10.92
C LEU A 138 -1.32 -7.87 -11.89
N PHE A 139 -1.06 -7.80 -13.19
CA PHE A 139 -2.04 -8.11 -14.22
C PHE A 139 -2.48 -9.57 -14.14
N ASP A 140 -1.56 -10.51 -14.00
CA ASP A 140 -1.87 -11.94 -13.85
C ASP A 140 -2.70 -12.21 -12.58
N LEU A 141 -2.38 -11.54 -11.46
CA LEU A 141 -3.18 -11.61 -10.24
C LEU A 141 -4.61 -11.08 -10.46
N TYR A 142 -4.74 -9.92 -11.10
CA TYR A 142 -6.05 -9.31 -11.36
C TYR A 142 -6.89 -10.13 -12.35
N TYR A 143 -6.26 -10.65 -13.40
CA TYR A 143 -6.92 -11.52 -14.38
C TYR A 143 -7.36 -12.83 -13.71
N GLY A 144 -6.48 -13.46 -12.94
CA GLY A 144 -6.77 -14.68 -12.17
C GLY A 144 -7.93 -14.52 -11.19
N ALA A 145 -8.07 -13.35 -10.56
CA ALA A 145 -9.15 -13.04 -9.62
C ALA A 145 -10.51 -12.74 -10.28
N ASN A 146 -10.56 -12.32 -11.55
CA ASN A 146 -11.82 -11.99 -12.23
C ASN A 146 -12.27 -13.06 -13.25
N TYR A 147 -11.32 -13.72 -13.91
CA TYR A 147 -11.58 -14.61 -15.05
C TYR A 147 -10.96 -16.00 -14.86
N GLY A 148 -10.07 -16.19 -13.89
CA GLY A 148 -9.44 -17.47 -13.60
C GLY A 148 -10.33 -18.39 -12.75
N LYS A 149 -10.31 -19.69 -13.04
CA LYS A 149 -10.92 -20.75 -12.20
C LYS A 149 -10.16 -20.99 -10.86
N LEU A 150 -9.00 -20.34 -10.65
CA LEU A 150 -8.03 -20.70 -9.62
C LEU A 150 -8.08 -19.84 -8.34
N MET A 151 -8.85 -18.75 -8.32
CA MET A 151 -8.89 -17.81 -7.19
C MET A 151 -10.32 -17.40 -6.83
N GLU A 152 -11.22 -18.37 -6.63
CA GLU A 152 -12.60 -18.12 -6.18
C GLU A 152 -12.68 -17.32 -4.85
N GLU A 153 -11.60 -17.29 -4.06
CA GLU A 153 -11.54 -16.59 -2.77
C GLU A 153 -11.16 -15.11 -2.86
N ILE A 154 -10.59 -14.62 -3.97
CA ILE A 154 -10.12 -13.23 -4.09
C ILE A 154 -11.07 -12.45 -5.00
N GLU A 155 -11.87 -11.57 -4.41
CA GLU A 155 -12.74 -10.70 -5.19
C GLU A 155 -11.93 -9.63 -5.94
N GLY A 156 -11.94 -9.69 -7.28
CA GLY A 156 -11.25 -8.70 -8.12
C GLY A 156 -11.70 -7.24 -7.90
N LYS A 157 -12.88 -7.02 -7.31
CA LYS A 157 -13.34 -5.69 -6.85
C LYS A 157 -12.40 -5.06 -5.84
N ASN A 158 -11.83 -5.85 -4.93
CA ASN A 158 -10.91 -5.37 -3.89
C ASN A 158 -9.52 -5.00 -4.45
N LEU A 159 -9.17 -5.54 -5.62
CA LEU A 159 -7.89 -5.25 -6.29
C LEU A 159 -7.96 -4.07 -7.24
N LYS A 160 -9.15 -3.77 -7.80
CA LYS A 160 -9.34 -2.78 -8.86
C LYS A 160 -8.71 -1.41 -8.54
N ASN A 161 -8.93 -0.88 -7.34
CA ASN A 161 -8.41 0.43 -6.96
C ASN A 161 -6.89 0.40 -6.82
N ALA A 162 -6.34 -0.62 -6.17
CA ALA A 162 -4.90 -0.81 -6.05
C ALA A 162 -4.23 -0.90 -7.44
N VAL A 163 -4.76 -1.73 -8.34
CA VAL A 163 -4.26 -1.85 -9.72
C VAL A 163 -4.31 -0.51 -10.46
N PHE A 164 -5.43 0.20 -10.38
CA PHE A 164 -5.57 1.51 -11.02
C PHE A 164 -4.58 2.54 -10.47
N LEU A 165 -4.31 2.52 -9.18
CA LEU A 165 -3.37 3.45 -8.56
C LEU A 165 -1.93 3.07 -8.87
N LEU A 166 -1.59 1.78 -8.94
CA LEU A 166 -0.24 1.31 -9.22
C LEU A 166 0.22 1.58 -10.65
N LYS A 167 -0.72 1.80 -11.59
CA LYS A 167 -0.40 2.17 -12.97
C LYS A 167 0.54 3.37 -13.11
N ARG A 168 0.56 4.28 -12.13
CA ARG A 168 1.40 5.48 -12.12
C ARG A 168 2.91 5.17 -12.01
N PHE A 169 3.24 3.98 -11.51
CA PHE A 169 4.61 3.51 -11.30
C PHE A 169 5.13 2.71 -12.50
N TYR A 170 4.29 2.46 -13.51
CA TYR A 170 4.71 1.75 -14.72
C TYR A 170 5.44 2.68 -15.67
N ARG A 171 6.39 2.13 -16.42
CA ARG A 171 7.09 2.94 -17.43
C ARG A 171 6.16 3.20 -18.61
N PRO A 172 6.17 4.42 -19.17
CA PRO A 172 5.41 4.71 -20.39
C PRO A 172 5.77 3.78 -21.56
N SER A 173 7.01 3.28 -21.61
CA SER A 173 7.51 2.32 -22.60
C SER A 173 6.83 0.94 -22.54
N ASP A 174 6.19 0.60 -21.42
CA ASP A 174 5.51 -0.69 -21.27
C ASP A 174 4.07 -0.67 -21.78
N THR A 175 3.53 0.51 -22.10
CA THR A 175 2.18 0.69 -22.65
C THR A 175 1.90 -0.24 -23.84
N PRO A 176 2.77 -0.35 -24.86
CA PRO A 176 2.53 -1.26 -25.99
C PRO A 176 2.45 -2.73 -25.56
N LYS A 177 3.32 -3.16 -24.64
CA LYS A 177 3.35 -4.54 -24.13
C LYS A 177 2.06 -4.89 -23.38
N ILE A 178 1.55 -3.94 -22.60
CA ILE A 178 0.27 -4.09 -21.90
C ILE A 178 -0.87 -4.26 -22.92
N TRP A 179 -0.89 -3.44 -23.98
CA TRP A 179 -1.91 -3.54 -25.03
C TRP A 179 -1.85 -4.87 -25.79
N ASP A 180 -0.66 -5.37 -26.10
CA ASP A 180 -0.48 -6.65 -26.78
C ASP A 180 -1.00 -7.81 -25.92
N ARG A 181 -0.73 -7.79 -24.61
CA ARG A 181 -1.24 -8.79 -23.67
C ARG A 181 -2.77 -8.74 -23.55
N VAL A 182 -3.35 -7.56 -23.33
CA VAL A 182 -4.81 -7.39 -23.25
C VAL A 182 -5.51 -7.85 -24.53
N ARG A 183 -4.91 -7.57 -25.70
CA ARG A 183 -5.45 -8.03 -26.99
C ARG A 183 -5.43 -9.56 -27.11
N PHE A 184 -4.37 -10.20 -26.65
CA PHE A 184 -4.26 -11.65 -26.63
C PHE A 184 -5.36 -12.27 -25.74
N ASP A 185 -5.50 -11.78 -24.50
CA ASP A 185 -6.49 -12.31 -23.55
C ASP A 185 -7.93 -12.06 -24.02
N TYR A 186 -8.21 -10.90 -24.62
CA TYR A 186 -9.54 -10.60 -25.18
C TYR A 186 -9.94 -11.55 -26.31
N ARG A 187 -9.00 -11.92 -27.19
CA ARG A 187 -9.26 -12.91 -28.25
C ARG A 187 -9.57 -14.27 -27.65
N HIS A 188 -8.79 -14.70 -26.66
CA HIS A 188 -9.00 -15.99 -26.00
C HIS A 188 -10.37 -16.08 -25.32
N ILE A 189 -10.76 -15.03 -24.59
CA ILE A 189 -12.09 -14.92 -23.98
C ILE A 189 -13.19 -15.00 -25.05
N LYS A 190 -13.04 -14.23 -26.14
CA LYS A 190 -14.01 -14.22 -27.23
C LYS A 190 -14.18 -15.61 -27.86
N ASP A 191 -13.07 -16.33 -28.09
CA ASP A 191 -13.09 -17.67 -28.66
C ASP A 191 -13.74 -18.70 -27.71
N GLU A 192 -13.55 -18.59 -26.39
CA GLU A 192 -14.25 -19.41 -25.38
C GLU A 192 -15.76 -19.17 -25.38
N PHE A 193 -16.20 -17.91 -25.49
CA PHE A 193 -17.62 -17.56 -25.57
C PHE A 193 -18.28 -18.00 -26.88
N GLU A 194 -17.59 -17.89 -28.01
CA GLU A 194 -18.10 -18.36 -29.31
C GLU A 194 -18.18 -19.90 -29.36
N CYS A 195 -17.23 -20.63 -28.75
CA CYS A 195 -17.29 -22.09 -28.62
C CYS A 195 -18.44 -22.58 -27.71
N THR A 196 -18.78 -21.84 -26.64
CA THR A 196 -19.86 -22.22 -25.71
C THR A 196 -21.25 -21.85 -26.22
N ALA A 197 -21.37 -20.88 -27.12
CA ALA A 197 -22.63 -20.53 -27.78
C ALA A 197 -22.98 -21.43 -28.98
N ALA A 198 -22.07 -22.32 -29.38
CA ALA A 198 -22.23 -23.26 -30.51
C ALA A 198 -22.75 -24.66 -30.11
N PHE A 199 -23.12 -24.87 -28.83
CA PHE A 199 -23.77 -26.07 -28.30
C PHE A 199 -25.15 -25.72 -27.72
#